data_AF-A0A967SJT8-F1
#
_entry.id   AF-A0A967SJT8-F1
#
_cell.length_a   1.000
_cell.length_b   1.000
_cell.length_c   1.000
_cell.angle_alpha   90.00
_cell.angle_beta   90.00
_cell.angle_gamma   90.00
#
_symmetry.space_group_name_H-M   'P 1'
#
loop_
_entity.id
_entity.type
_entity.pdbx_description
1 polymer ?
#
loop_
_entity_poly.entity_id
_entity_poly.type
_entity_poly.pdbx_seq_one_letter_code
_entity_poly.pdbx_strand_id
1 'polypeptide(L)'
;ALRGKGPTPPAEQRPGHPKSRRADGSSGKPSGRSTPKGRSGAGETVAGRNAVVEALRAGVPVHALYVAENIDADDRVREVLKIGAERGLAVLEAPRPELDRLTDGATH
;
A
#
# COMPACT_ATOMS: atom_id res chain seq x y z
N ALA A 1 38.80 9.09 38.81
CA ALA A 1 37.35 9.16 39.08
C ALA A 1 36.59 8.46 37.95
N LEU A 2 35.76 7.46 38.25
CA LEU A 2 34.92 6.76 37.27
C LEU A 2 33.63 7.57 37.06
N ARG A 3 33.44 8.15 35.86
CA ARG A 3 32.19 8.86 35.51
C ARG A 3 31.06 7.84 35.37
N GLY A 4 30.00 7.98 36.16
CA GLY A 4 28.77 7.20 36.00
C GLY A 4 28.14 7.47 34.63
N LYS A 5 27.73 6.42 33.92
CA LYS A 5 26.93 6.58 32.69
C LYS A 5 25.62 7.26 33.07
N GLY A 6 25.36 8.41 32.45
CA GLY A 6 24.16 9.22 32.69
C GLY A 6 22.86 8.46 32.39
N PRO A 7 21.70 9.07 32.71
CA PRO A 7 20.39 8.43 32.54
C PRO A 7 20.21 7.97 31.10
N THR A 8 19.74 6.72 30.93
CA THR A 8 19.59 6.15 29.59
C THR A 8 18.65 7.03 28.77
N PRO A 9 19.04 7.45 27.55
CA PRO A 9 18.25 8.39 26.77
C PRO A 9 16.84 7.84 26.49
N PRO A 10 15.84 8.75 26.36
CA PRO A 10 14.46 8.39 26.05
C PRO A 10 14.39 7.54 24.78
N ALA A 11 13.40 6.66 24.70
CA ALA A 11 13.31 5.60 23.69
C ALA A 11 13.35 6.10 22.23
N GLU A 12 13.00 7.36 22.01
CA GLU A 12 13.02 8.04 20.70
C GLU A 12 14.43 8.42 20.25
N GLN A 13 15.35 8.66 21.19
CA GLN A 13 16.71 9.11 20.94
C GLN A 13 17.75 7.98 21.03
N ARG A 14 17.28 6.73 21.17
CA ARG A 14 18.15 5.55 21.22
C ARG A 14 18.51 5.08 19.81
N PRO A 15 19.81 5.05 19.44
CA PRO A 15 20.24 4.48 18.15
C PRO A 15 19.74 3.05 18.00
N GLY A 16 19.00 2.77 16.93
CA GLY A 16 18.48 1.43 16.60
C GLY A 16 17.14 1.04 17.26
N HIS A 17 16.52 1.92 18.07
CA HIS A 17 15.21 1.63 18.66
C HIS A 17 14.07 1.80 17.62
N PRO A 18 13.05 0.91 17.58
CA PRO A 18 12.00 0.93 16.55
C PRO A 18 11.24 2.27 16.44
N LYS A 19 11.03 2.98 17.55
CA LYS A 19 10.39 4.31 17.54
C LYS A 19 11.27 5.40 16.92
N SER A 20 12.60 5.33 17.07
CA SER A 20 13.54 6.22 16.37
C SER A 20 13.48 5.99 14.85
N ARG A 21 13.42 4.71 14.43
CA ARG A 21 13.28 4.33 13.01
C ARG A 21 11.92 4.73 12.40
N ARG A 22 10.88 4.91 13.22
CA ARG A 22 9.55 5.38 12.80
C ARG A 22 9.48 6.90 12.67
N ALA A 23 10.23 7.65 13.49
CA ALA A 23 10.32 9.10 13.41
C ALA A 23 11.16 9.58 12.21
N ASP A 24 12.19 8.82 11.82
CA ASP A 24 13.07 9.11 10.68
C ASP A 24 12.56 8.54 9.34
N GLY A 25 11.58 7.63 9.39
CA GLY A 25 11.11 6.83 8.23
C GLY A 25 10.16 7.52 7.26
N SER A 26 10.07 8.85 7.26
CA SER A 26 9.36 9.63 6.22
C SER A 26 10.25 9.84 5.00
N SER A 27 10.72 8.75 4.38
CA SER A 27 11.30 8.78 3.02
C SER A 27 11.62 7.35 2.54
N GLY A 28 10.81 6.90 1.57
CA GLY A 28 11.18 6.00 0.47
C GLY A 28 12.03 4.75 0.77
N LYS A 29 11.38 3.58 0.71
CA LYS A 29 11.98 2.38 0.11
C LYS A 29 10.89 1.54 -0.57
N PRO A 30 10.68 1.69 -1.89
CA PRO A 30 9.96 0.68 -2.65
C PRO A 30 10.86 -0.56 -2.71
N SER A 31 10.52 -1.59 -1.94
CA SER A 31 11.18 -2.89 -2.07
C SER A 31 10.93 -3.40 -3.48
N GLY A 32 12.01 -3.64 -4.22
CA GLY A 32 11.98 -3.94 -5.64
C GLY A 32 11.28 -5.24 -5.99
N ARG A 33 10.41 -5.14 -7.01
CA ARG A 33 10.45 -5.92 -8.25
C ARG A 33 10.54 -7.44 -8.12
N SER A 34 9.38 -8.08 -8.03
CA SER A 34 9.14 -9.34 -8.74
C SER A 34 8.36 -9.01 -10.00
N THR A 35 9.06 -8.86 -11.13
CA THR A 35 8.40 -8.93 -12.44
C THR A 35 8.45 -10.38 -12.92
N PRO A 36 7.35 -11.14 -12.93
CA PRO A 36 7.21 -12.18 -13.92
C PRO A 36 6.96 -11.47 -15.25
N LYS A 37 8.00 -11.42 -16.09
CA LYS A 37 7.83 -11.12 -17.50
C LYS A 37 7.01 -12.26 -18.11
N GLY A 38 5.71 -12.04 -18.31
CA GLY A 38 4.83 -13.07 -18.84
C GLY A 38 3.47 -12.55 -19.31
N ARG A 39 3.43 -12.11 -20.57
CA ARG A 39 2.26 -11.73 -21.40
C ARG A 39 1.71 -10.32 -21.22
N SER A 40 2.27 -9.42 -22.03
CA SER A 40 1.62 -8.22 -22.55
C SER A 40 0.15 -8.49 -22.91
N GLY A 41 -0.78 -7.78 -22.27
CA GLY A 41 -2.19 -7.84 -22.64
C GLY A 41 -3.15 -7.12 -21.70
N ALA A 42 -2.86 -7.05 -20.40
CA ALA A 42 -3.68 -6.29 -19.45
C ALA A 42 -3.11 -4.88 -19.31
N GLY A 43 -3.97 -3.86 -19.32
CA GLY A 43 -3.57 -2.47 -19.12
C GLY A 43 -2.77 -2.26 -17.82
N GLU A 44 -2.13 -1.10 -17.69
CA GLU A 44 -1.42 -0.72 -16.47
C GLU A 44 -2.35 -0.90 -15.25
N THR A 45 -2.02 -1.83 -14.37
CA THR A 45 -2.84 -2.19 -13.20
C THR A 45 -2.11 -1.82 -11.92
N VAL A 46 -2.82 -1.19 -10.98
CA VAL A 46 -2.32 -0.84 -9.65
C VAL A 46 -2.93 -1.80 -8.63
N ALA A 47 -2.09 -2.47 -7.85
CA ALA A 47 -2.50 -3.45 -6.85
C ALA A 47 -2.08 -3.02 -5.43
N GLY A 48 -2.90 -3.34 -4.44
CA GLY A 48 -2.65 -3.08 -3.02
C GLY A 48 -3.42 -1.89 -2.46
N ARG A 49 -4.02 -2.07 -1.28
CA ARG A 49 -4.85 -1.03 -0.60
C ARG A 49 -4.22 0.37 -0.59
N ASN A 50 -2.95 0.49 -0.18
CA ASN A 50 -2.29 1.79 -0.10
C ASN A 50 -1.98 2.36 -1.49
N ALA A 51 -1.45 1.54 -2.40
CA ALA A 51 -1.09 2.01 -3.73
C ALA A 51 -2.33 2.50 -4.50
N VAL A 52 -3.47 1.81 -4.36
CA VAL A 52 -4.74 2.19 -4.97
C VAL A 52 -5.26 3.51 -4.39
N VAL A 53 -5.23 3.70 -3.07
CA VAL A 53 -5.63 4.98 -2.44
C VAL A 53 -4.77 6.13 -2.97
N GLU A 54 -3.44 5.96 -3.00
CA GLU A 54 -2.54 7.03 -3.45
C GLU A 54 -2.68 7.33 -4.94
N ALA A 55 -2.87 6.30 -5.78
CA ALA A 55 -3.15 6.48 -7.21
C ALA A 55 -4.46 7.26 -7.44
N LEU A 56 -5.51 6.91 -6.69
CA LEU A 56 -6.78 7.63 -6.76
C LEU A 56 -6.60 9.10 -6.31
N ARG A 57 -5.93 9.36 -5.18
CA ARG A 57 -5.66 10.73 -4.70
C ARG A 57 -4.83 11.56 -5.69
N ALA A 58 -3.85 10.94 -6.33
CA ALA A 58 -3.03 11.57 -7.36
C ALA A 58 -3.78 11.87 -8.67
N GLY A 59 -5.04 11.45 -8.79
CA GLY A 59 -5.85 11.67 -9.99
C GLY A 59 -5.45 10.79 -11.16
N VAL A 60 -4.81 9.64 -10.89
CA VAL A 60 -4.50 8.66 -11.94
C VAL A 60 -5.81 8.23 -12.61
N PRO A 61 -5.92 8.28 -13.96
CA PRO A 61 -7.08 7.78 -14.67
C PRO A 61 -7.27 6.28 -14.41
N VAL A 62 -8.48 5.89 -13.98
CA VAL A 62 -8.83 4.49 -13.68
C VAL A 62 -10.05 4.11 -14.50
N HIS A 63 -10.05 2.92 -15.07
CA HIS A 63 -11.18 2.39 -15.84
C HIS A 63 -12.19 1.64 -14.96
N ALA A 64 -11.71 0.82 -14.02
CA ALA A 64 -12.53 0.06 -13.09
C ALA A 64 -11.75 -0.25 -11.81
N LEU A 65 -12.46 -0.47 -10.71
CA LEU A 65 -11.91 -0.94 -9.45
C LEU A 65 -12.33 -2.39 -9.23
N TYR A 66 -11.35 -3.27 -9.00
CA TYR A 66 -11.59 -4.66 -8.64
C TYR A 66 -11.32 -4.86 -7.15
N VAL A 67 -12.25 -5.50 -6.46
CA VAL A 67 -12.21 -5.70 -5.01
C VAL A 67 -12.37 -7.18 -4.70
N ALA A 68 -11.62 -7.69 -3.73
CA ALA A 68 -11.74 -9.08 -3.32
C ALA A 68 -13.12 -9.34 -2.69
N GLU A 69 -13.72 -10.47 -3.05
CA GLU A 69 -14.87 -10.99 -2.33
C GLU A 69 -14.55 -11.11 -0.83
N ASN A 70 -15.47 -10.65 0.02
CA ASN A 70 -15.33 -10.65 1.48
C ASN A 70 -14.11 -9.85 2.00
N ILE A 71 -13.69 -8.79 1.30
CA ILE A 71 -12.65 -7.91 1.83
C ILE A 71 -13.13 -7.23 3.11
N ASP A 72 -12.22 -7.10 4.08
CA ASP A 72 -12.47 -6.24 5.23
C ASP A 72 -12.53 -4.79 4.78
N ALA A 73 -13.66 -4.14 5.02
CA ALA A 73 -13.83 -2.71 4.76
C ALA A 73 -13.08 -1.91 5.84
N ASP A 74 -11.76 -1.84 5.76
CA ASP A 74 -10.97 -0.90 6.55
C ASP A 74 -11.13 0.55 6.05
N ASP A 75 -10.53 1.52 6.75
CA ASP A 75 -10.65 2.94 6.38
C ASP A 75 -10.13 3.24 4.97
N ARG A 76 -9.15 2.47 4.48
CA ARG A 76 -8.56 2.65 3.15
C ARG A 76 -9.47 2.10 2.07
N VAL A 77 -10.04 0.91 2.28
CA VAL A 77 -11.03 0.33 1.37
C VAL A 77 -12.25 1.24 1.27
N ARG A 78 -12.75 1.76 2.40
CA ARG A 78 -13.86 2.73 2.41
C ARG A 78 -13.53 3.99 1.62
N GLU A 79 -12.31 4.52 1.76
CA GLU A 79 -11.87 5.69 1.00
C GLU A 79 -11.81 5.41 -0.50
N VAL A 80 -11.26 4.26 -0.92
CA VAL A 80 -11.23 3.83 -2.32
C VAL A 80 -12.66 3.76 -2.90
N LEU A 81 -13.58 3.11 -2.18
CA LEU A 81 -14.97 2.99 -2.59
C LEU A 81 -15.67 4.34 -2.69
N LYS A 82 -15.42 5.24 -1.74
CA LYS A 82 -15.94 6.61 -1.77
C LYS A 82 -15.46 7.38 -3.00
N ILE A 83 -14.14 7.40 -3.24
CA ILE A 83 -13.57 8.09 -4.40
C ILE A 83 -14.07 7.45 -5.71
N GLY A 84 -14.19 6.12 -5.73
CA GLY A 84 -14.76 5.40 -6.86
C GLY A 84 -16.19 5.83 -7.18
N ALA A 85 -17.05 5.90 -6.17
CA ALA A 85 -18.43 6.38 -6.31
C ALA A 85 -18.51 7.84 -6.77
N GLU A 86 -17.70 8.72 -6.19
CA GLU A 86 -17.63 10.15 -6.58
C GLU A 86 -17.20 10.35 -8.03
N ARG A 87 -16.33 9.47 -8.54
CA ARG A 87 -15.84 9.49 -9.93
C ARG A 87 -16.68 8.68 -10.91
N GLY A 88 -17.71 7.98 -10.44
CA GLY A 88 -18.53 7.09 -11.27
C GLY A 88 -17.75 5.88 -11.80
N LEU A 89 -16.74 5.39 -11.07
CA LEU A 89 -15.99 4.20 -11.43
C LEU A 89 -16.81 2.94 -11.15
N ALA A 90 -16.76 1.98 -12.08
CA ALA A 90 -17.32 0.66 -11.87
C ALA A 90 -16.52 -0.08 -10.78
N VAL A 91 -17.20 -0.56 -9.75
CA VAL A 91 -16.62 -1.41 -8.69
C VAL A 91 -17.09 -2.84 -8.92
N LEU A 92 -16.15 -3.74 -9.13
CA LEU A 92 -16.40 -5.15 -9.43
C LEU A 92 -15.82 -6.03 -8.32
N GLU A 93 -16.66 -6.87 -7.73
CA GLU A 93 -16.20 -7.91 -6.82
C GLU A 93 -15.65 -9.09 -7.62
N ALA A 94 -14.50 -9.61 -7.21
CA ALA A 94 -13.84 -10.71 -7.88
C ALA A 94 -13.19 -11.66 -6.86
N PRO A 95 -13.16 -12.97 -7.14
CA PRO A 95 -12.49 -13.93 -6.27
C PRO A 95 -10.97 -13.70 -6.33
N ARG A 96 -10.24 -14.03 -5.25
CA ARG A 96 -8.79 -13.79 -5.15
C ARG A 96 -7.96 -14.35 -6.33
N PRO A 97 -8.23 -15.56 -6.86
CA PRO A 97 -7.51 -16.07 -8.04
C PRO A 97 -7.71 -15.22 -9.31
N GLU A 98 -8.79 -14.45 -9.40
CA GLU A 98 -9.00 -13.50 -10.50
C GLU A 98 -8.13 -12.25 -10.29
N LEU A 99 -8.09 -11.72 -9.07
CA LEU A 99 -7.23 -10.58 -8.74
C LEU A 99 -5.75 -10.89 -8.94
N ASP A 100 -5.32 -12.09 -8.55
CA ASP A 100 -3.95 -12.55 -8.81
C ASP A 100 -3.63 -12.57 -10.31
N ARG A 101 -4.59 -13.00 -11.15
CA ARG A 101 -4.42 -13.00 -12.61
C ARG A 101 -4.40 -11.58 -13.20
N LEU A 102 -5.23 -10.68 -12.70
CA LEU A 102 -5.28 -9.28 -13.14
C LEU A 102 -4.04 -8.48 -12.74
N THR A 103 -3.40 -8.87 -11.63
CA THR A 103 -2.28 -8.14 -11.04
C THR A 103 -0.92 -8.84 -11.25
N ASP A 104 -0.85 -9.87 -12.09
CA ASP A 104 0.34 -10.71 -12.30
C ASP A 104 0.95 -11.25 -10.98
N GLY A 105 0.10 -11.57 -10.01
CA GLY A 105 0.47 -12.07 -8.69
C GLY A 105 0.99 -10.99 -7.73
N ALA A 106 0.71 -9.71 -7.98
CA ALA A 106 1.06 -8.65 -7.05
C ALA A 106 0.24 -8.71 -5.75
N THR A 107 0.84 -8.23 -4.66
CA THR A 107 0.15 -8.13 -3.37
C THR A 107 -0.98 -7.11 -3.45
N HIS A 108 -2.20 -7.54 -3.15
CA HIS A 108 -3.43 -6.75 -3.20
C HIS A 108 -4.11 -6.70 -1.83
#